data_AF-A0A7V9KSL7-F1
#
_entry.id   AF-A0A7V9KSL7-F1
#
_cell.length_a   1.000
_cell.length_b   1.000
_cell.length_c   1.000
_cell.angle_alpha   90.00
_cell.angle_beta   90.00
_cell.angle_gamma   90.00
#
_symmetry.space_group_name_H-M   'P 1'
#
loop_
_entity.id
_entity.type
_entity.pdbx_description
1 polymer ?
#
loop_
_entity_poly.entity_id
_entity_poly.type
_entity_poly.pdbx_seq_one_letter_code
_entity_poly.pdbx_strand_id
1 'polypeptide(L)'
;MSRWAHPVLTSTLVVLAATVLAASAGASAGAFDRVLPVRGSTSYGSAHHDYPATDIFAACGSRVGAPIRGRVLEVSRRDRWDPATDRPADRGGKFVAIRGADGVRYYGSHLRSLAGATSP
;
A
#
# COMPACT_ATOMS: atom_id res chain seq x y z
N MET A 1 13.90 84.01 -2.14
CA MET A 1 13.47 83.14 -3.26
C MET A 1 13.68 81.70 -2.81
N SER A 2 12.57 81.00 -2.57
CA SER A 2 12.46 79.78 -1.75
C SER A 2 13.19 78.57 -2.33
N ARG A 3 13.92 77.86 -1.46
CA ARG A 3 14.54 76.56 -1.74
C ARG A 3 13.46 75.48 -1.79
N TRP A 4 13.33 74.79 -2.91
CA TRP A 4 12.47 73.62 -3.04
C TRP A 4 13.26 72.37 -2.61
N ALA A 5 12.84 71.73 -1.52
CA ALA A 5 13.29 70.40 -1.14
C ALA A 5 12.48 69.36 -1.93
N HIS A 6 13.14 68.47 -2.65
CA HIS A 6 12.48 67.32 -3.27
C HIS A 6 12.43 66.16 -2.27
N PRO A 7 11.25 65.60 -1.95
CA PRO A 7 11.18 64.41 -1.12
C PRO A 7 11.66 63.21 -1.94
N VAL A 8 12.67 62.50 -1.43
CA VAL A 8 13.09 61.20 -1.96
C VAL A 8 12.08 60.17 -1.45
N LEU A 9 11.20 59.68 -2.32
CA LEU A 9 10.24 58.63 -1.99
C LEU A 9 10.97 57.29 -1.95
N THR A 10 11.18 56.77 -0.74
CA THR A 10 11.61 55.39 -0.47
C THR A 10 10.51 54.43 -0.92
N SER A 11 10.77 53.65 -1.97
CA SER A 11 9.86 52.62 -2.45
C SER A 11 10.10 51.32 -1.68
N THR A 12 9.19 50.96 -0.78
CA THR A 12 9.24 49.68 -0.05
C THR A 12 8.49 48.62 -0.85
N LEU A 13 9.21 47.62 -1.37
CA LEU A 13 8.60 46.49 -2.07
C LEU A 13 7.96 45.55 -1.04
N VAL A 14 6.63 45.39 -1.05
CA VAL A 14 5.93 44.39 -0.25
C VAL A 14 5.77 43.12 -1.09
N VAL A 15 6.52 42.07 -0.77
CA VAL A 15 6.34 40.74 -1.37
C VAL A 15 5.30 39.99 -0.54
N LEU A 16 4.09 39.80 -1.08
CA LEU A 16 3.12 38.87 -0.50
C LEU A 16 3.52 37.44 -0.89
N ALA A 17 3.99 36.66 0.07
CA ALA A 17 4.07 35.21 -0.07
C ALA A 17 2.66 34.63 0.09
N ALA A 18 2.06 34.16 -1.02
CA ALA A 18 0.81 33.42 -0.98
C ALA A 18 1.12 31.97 -0.53
N THR A 19 0.77 31.64 0.71
CA THR A 19 0.78 30.27 1.22
C THR A 19 -0.33 29.48 0.53
N VAL A 20 0.03 28.63 -0.42
CA VAL A 20 -0.89 27.65 -1.00
C VAL A 20 -1.05 26.51 0.00
N LEU A 21 -2.10 26.53 0.82
CA LEU A 21 -2.51 25.35 1.60
C LEU A 21 -3.11 24.32 0.63
N ALA A 22 -2.31 23.35 0.21
CA ALA A 22 -2.84 22.13 -0.39
C ALA A 22 -3.57 21.35 0.71
N ALA A 23 -4.90 21.47 0.75
CA ALA A 23 -5.72 20.57 1.54
C ALA A 23 -5.56 19.16 0.95
N SER A 24 -4.80 18.29 1.61
CA SER A 24 -4.90 16.86 1.37
C SER A 24 -6.28 16.43 1.81
N ALA A 25 -7.20 16.26 0.84
CA ALA A 25 -8.41 15.50 1.07
C ALA A 25 -7.97 14.09 1.45
N GLY A 26 -7.86 13.82 2.75
CA GLY A 26 -7.78 12.46 3.25
C GLY A 26 -8.99 11.73 2.68
N ALA A 27 -8.74 10.72 1.84
CA ALA A 27 -9.81 9.90 1.32
C ALA A 27 -10.61 9.41 2.53
N SER A 28 -11.90 9.81 2.59
CA SER A 28 -12.82 9.22 3.55
C SER A 28 -12.71 7.72 3.35
N ALA A 29 -12.32 6.99 4.39
CA ALA A 29 -12.31 5.54 4.37
C ALA A 29 -13.77 5.11 4.24
N GLY A 30 -14.25 5.02 3.00
CA GLY A 30 -15.54 4.40 2.71
C GLY A 30 -15.58 3.03 3.39
N ALA A 31 -16.76 2.60 3.82
CA ALA A 31 -16.92 1.24 4.32
C ALA A 31 -16.57 0.28 3.17
N PHE A 32 -15.39 -0.33 3.24
CA PHE A 32 -14.95 -1.32 2.28
C PHE A 32 -15.30 -2.71 2.80
N ASP A 33 -16.01 -3.49 1.98
CA ASP A 33 -16.31 -4.88 2.28
C ASP A 33 -15.03 -5.72 2.26
N ARG A 34 -14.57 -6.11 3.45
CA ARG A 34 -13.41 -6.98 3.62
C ARG A 34 -13.83 -8.35 4.12
N VAL A 35 -13.11 -9.37 3.67
CA VAL A 35 -13.31 -10.76 4.07
C VAL A 35 -12.00 -11.38 4.52
N LEU A 36 -12.08 -12.40 5.38
CA LEU A 36 -10.90 -13.21 5.70
C LEU A 36 -10.43 -13.93 4.43
N PRO A 37 -9.16 -13.77 4.02
CA PRO A 37 -8.71 -14.27 2.72
C PRO A 37 -8.56 -15.80 2.72
N VAL A 38 -8.40 -16.44 3.87
CA VAL A 38 -8.23 -17.89 3.98
C VAL A 38 -9.51 -18.53 4.50
N ARG A 39 -10.01 -19.55 3.79
CA ARG A 39 -11.18 -20.32 4.23
C ARG A 39 -10.76 -21.53 5.08
N GLY A 40 -11.57 -21.84 6.08
CA GLY A 40 -11.37 -22.99 6.98
C GLY A 40 -10.88 -22.56 8.36
N SER A 41 -10.41 -23.52 9.15
CA SER A 41 -9.81 -23.25 10.46
C SER A 41 -8.47 -22.54 10.29
N THR A 42 -8.33 -21.40 10.96
CA THR A 42 -7.12 -20.57 10.94
C THR A 42 -6.65 -20.29 12.36
N SER A 43 -5.33 -20.17 12.53
CA SER A 43 -4.71 -19.58 13.73
C SER A 43 -3.77 -18.46 13.32
N TYR A 44 -3.30 -17.70 14.31
CA TYR A 44 -2.46 -16.51 14.10
C TYR A 44 -1.20 -16.59 14.96
N GLY A 45 -0.12 -16.01 14.46
CA GLY A 45 1.11 -15.87 15.23
C GLY A 45 0.91 -14.93 16.41
N SER A 46 1.46 -15.27 17.57
CA SER A 46 1.41 -14.43 18.78
C SER A 46 2.41 -13.28 18.76
N ALA A 47 3.35 -13.30 17.82
CA ALA A 47 4.36 -12.27 17.62
C ALA A 47 4.57 -12.04 16.13
N HIS A 48 4.91 -10.80 15.80
CA HIS A 48 5.25 -10.36 14.46
C HIS A 48 6.28 -9.22 14.57
N HIS A 49 6.96 -8.90 13.47
CA HIS A 49 8.02 -7.88 13.43
C HIS A 49 7.52 -6.46 13.78
N ASP A 50 8.39 -5.46 13.63
CA ASP A 50 8.22 -4.06 14.07
C ASP A 50 7.10 -3.24 13.39
N TYR A 51 6.12 -3.89 12.74
CA TYR A 51 4.99 -3.25 12.05
C TYR A 51 3.70 -4.05 12.25
N PRO A 52 2.49 -3.46 12.37
CA PRO A 52 1.25 -4.18 12.69
C PRO A 52 0.87 -5.23 11.61
N ALA A 53 1.18 -6.50 11.84
CA ALA A 53 0.89 -7.61 10.94
C ALA A 53 0.70 -8.91 11.73
N THR A 54 0.20 -9.97 11.11
CA THR A 54 0.26 -11.33 11.68
C THR A 54 0.15 -12.33 10.55
N ASP A 55 0.83 -13.47 10.69
CA ASP A 55 0.69 -14.58 9.76
C ASP A 55 -0.59 -15.36 10.04
N ILE A 56 -1.26 -15.79 8.96
CA ILE A 56 -2.44 -16.66 9.04
C ILE A 56 -1.99 -18.08 8.75
N PHE A 57 -2.04 -18.94 9.76
CA PHE A 57 -1.74 -20.36 9.63
C PHE A 57 -3.02 -21.13 9.27
N ALA A 58 -2.93 -21.93 8.22
CA ALA A 58 -4.02 -22.78 7.75
C ALA A 58 -3.47 -24.09 7.17
N ALA A 59 -4.32 -25.10 7.04
CA ALA A 59 -3.93 -26.37 6.44
C ALA A 59 -3.42 -26.18 5.00
N CYS A 60 -2.38 -26.92 4.59
CA CYS A 60 -1.89 -26.89 3.22
C CYS A 60 -3.02 -27.20 2.22
N GLY A 61 -3.13 -26.39 1.16
CA GLY A 61 -4.21 -26.53 0.18
C GLY A 61 -5.51 -25.80 0.54
N SER A 62 -5.56 -25.09 1.67
CA SER A 62 -6.67 -24.18 1.99
C SER A 62 -6.89 -23.18 0.85
N ARG A 63 -8.16 -22.87 0.57
CA ARG A 63 -8.51 -21.90 -0.47
C ARG A 63 -8.21 -20.49 0.04
N VAL A 64 -7.44 -19.76 -0.76
CA VAL A 64 -7.12 -18.35 -0.52
C VAL A 64 -7.84 -17.49 -1.56
N GLY A 65 -8.51 -16.44 -1.12
CA GLY A 65 -9.20 -15.44 -1.94
C GLY A 65 -8.71 -14.03 -1.64
N ALA A 66 -9.06 -13.08 -2.51
CA ALA A 66 -8.78 -11.68 -2.26
C ALA A 66 -9.59 -11.18 -1.04
N PRO A 67 -8.96 -10.47 -0.09
CA PRO A 67 -9.64 -9.95 1.09
C PRO A 67 -10.60 -8.81 0.76
N ILE A 68 -10.51 -8.23 -0.44
CA ILE A 68 -11.33 -7.12 -0.93
C ILE A 68 -11.38 -7.18 -2.46
N ARG A 69 -12.41 -6.58 -3.07
CA ARG A 69 -12.43 -6.29 -4.52
C ARG A 69 -11.19 -5.47 -4.89
N GLY A 70 -10.60 -5.72 -6.06
CA GLY A 70 -9.41 -5.01 -6.47
C GLY A 70 -8.87 -5.44 -7.84
N ARG A 71 -7.73 -4.86 -8.20
CA ARG A 71 -7.01 -5.16 -9.44
C ARG A 71 -5.72 -5.91 -9.14
N VAL A 72 -5.46 -6.99 -9.87
CA VAL A 72 -4.16 -7.67 -9.83
C VAL A 72 -3.07 -6.74 -10.33
N LEU A 73 -2.01 -6.60 -9.53
CA LEU A 73 -0.80 -5.85 -9.88
C LEU A 73 0.30 -6.78 -10.36
N GLU A 74 0.47 -7.91 -9.67
CA GLU A 74 1.61 -8.80 -9.87
C GLU A 74 1.23 -10.24 -9.56
N VAL A 75 1.81 -11.17 -10.31
CA VAL A 75 1.65 -12.60 -10.11
C VAL A 75 3.00 -13.30 -10.29
N SER A 76 3.48 -13.98 -9.25
CA SER A 76 4.59 -14.92 -9.37
C SER A 76 4.07 -16.35 -9.39
N ARG A 77 4.25 -17.03 -10.52
CA ARG A 77 3.88 -18.45 -10.70
C ARG A 77 5.02 -19.42 -10.40
N ARG A 78 6.24 -18.91 -10.24
CA ARG A 78 7.43 -19.70 -9.94
C ARG A 78 7.77 -19.55 -8.47
N ASP A 79 8.01 -20.68 -7.84
CA ASP A 79 8.60 -20.68 -6.50
C ASP A 79 10.11 -20.68 -6.70
N ARG A 80 10.79 -19.66 -6.17
CA ARG A 80 12.24 -19.49 -6.23
C ARG A 80 12.89 -19.66 -4.85
N TRP A 81 12.10 -19.96 -3.83
CA TRP A 81 12.59 -20.09 -2.48
C TRP A 81 13.66 -21.19 -2.42
N ASP A 82 14.82 -20.83 -1.88
CA ASP A 82 15.91 -21.75 -1.58
C ASP A 82 16.42 -21.46 -0.15
N PRO A 83 16.19 -22.38 0.80
CA PRO A 83 16.62 -22.20 2.18
C PRO A 83 18.14 -22.15 2.33
N ALA A 84 18.93 -22.64 1.36
CA ALA A 84 20.39 -22.59 1.43
C ALA A 84 20.93 -21.17 1.21
N THR A 85 20.23 -20.34 0.42
CA THR A 85 20.64 -18.96 0.14
C THR A 85 19.89 -17.91 0.95
N ASP A 86 18.72 -18.28 1.49
CA ASP A 86 17.89 -17.45 2.36
C ASP A 86 17.64 -16.02 1.83
N ARG A 87 17.42 -15.91 0.52
CA ARG A 87 17.19 -14.61 -0.11
C ARG A 87 15.83 -14.04 0.29
N PRO A 88 15.75 -12.87 0.96
CA PRO A 88 14.47 -12.33 1.42
C PRO A 88 13.45 -12.10 0.31
N ALA A 89 13.91 -11.71 -0.89
CA ALA A 89 13.05 -11.47 -2.05
C ALA A 89 12.34 -12.72 -2.57
N ASP A 90 12.86 -13.92 -2.27
CA ASP A 90 12.32 -15.19 -2.74
C ASP A 90 11.47 -15.92 -1.68
N ARG A 91 11.51 -15.48 -0.42
CA ARG A 91 10.77 -16.11 0.70
C ARG A 91 9.26 -16.18 0.47
N GLY A 92 8.69 -15.29 -0.35
CA GLY A 92 7.26 -15.29 -0.67
C GLY A 92 6.81 -16.44 -1.59
N GLY A 93 7.74 -17.13 -2.26
CA GLY A 93 7.44 -18.23 -3.18
C GLY A 93 6.49 -17.82 -4.31
N LYS A 94 5.41 -18.60 -4.54
CA LYS A 94 4.33 -18.18 -5.45
C LYS A 94 3.40 -17.20 -4.72
N PHE A 95 3.07 -16.11 -5.40
CA PHE A 95 2.28 -15.04 -4.80
C PHE A 95 1.41 -14.29 -5.81
N VAL A 96 0.44 -13.54 -5.28
CA VAL A 96 -0.32 -12.50 -5.99
C VAL A 96 -0.26 -11.21 -5.18
N ALA A 97 -0.05 -10.09 -5.87
CA ALA A 97 -0.26 -8.77 -5.30
C ALA A 97 -1.45 -8.09 -5.98
N ILE A 98 -2.36 -7.50 -5.20
CA ILE A 98 -3.50 -6.74 -5.70
C ILE A 98 -3.49 -5.33 -5.13
N ARG A 99 -4.04 -4.37 -5.88
CA ARG A 99 -4.49 -3.07 -5.36
C ARG A 99 -5.96 -3.22 -5.03
N GLY A 100 -6.30 -3.18 -3.74
CA GLY A 100 -7.67 -3.18 -3.27
C GLY A 100 -8.43 -1.94 -3.73
N ALA A 101 -9.75 -2.02 -3.71
CA ALA A 101 -10.64 -0.89 -3.98
C ALA A 101 -10.42 0.28 -3.00
N ASP A 102 -9.82 0.01 -1.85
CA ASP A 102 -9.38 0.97 -0.84
C ASP A 102 -8.01 1.60 -1.11
N GLY A 103 -7.38 1.26 -2.23
CA GLY A 103 -6.06 1.77 -2.61
C GLY A 103 -4.90 1.06 -1.91
N VAL A 104 -5.17 0.15 -0.96
CA VAL A 104 -4.14 -0.60 -0.24
C VAL A 104 -3.61 -1.73 -1.12
N ARG A 105 -2.29 -1.98 -1.05
CA ARG A 105 -1.68 -3.15 -1.71
C ARG A 105 -1.76 -4.35 -0.77
N TYR A 106 -2.41 -5.42 -1.24
CA TYR A 106 -2.47 -6.70 -0.54
C TYR A 106 -1.54 -7.70 -1.22
N TYR A 107 -0.74 -8.41 -0.43
CA TYR A 107 0.25 -9.39 -0.90
C TYR A 107 -0.06 -10.76 -0.29
N GLY A 108 -0.44 -11.74 -1.12
CA GLY A 108 -0.70 -13.11 -0.70
C GLY A 108 0.39 -14.05 -1.21
N SER A 109 1.21 -14.58 -0.32
CA SER A 109 2.38 -15.42 -0.58
C SER A 109 2.19 -16.87 -0.10
N HIS A 110 3.24 -17.69 -0.26
CA HIS A 110 3.28 -19.10 0.17
C HIS A 110 2.22 -19.99 -0.47
N LEU A 111 1.82 -19.65 -1.70
CA LEU A 111 0.78 -20.35 -2.41
C LEU A 111 1.33 -21.62 -3.06
N ARG A 112 0.63 -22.75 -2.86
CA ARG A 112 0.97 -24.00 -3.56
C ARG A 112 0.69 -23.89 -5.07
N SER A 113 -0.40 -23.23 -5.43
CA SER A 113 -0.85 -23.05 -6.81
C SER A 113 -1.68 -21.78 -6.94
N LEU A 114 -1.77 -21.27 -8.16
CA LEU A 114 -2.60 -20.13 -8.51
C LEU A 114 -3.71 -20.61 -9.44
N ALA A 115 -4.92 -20.11 -9.24
CA ALA A 115 -6.00 -20.32 -10.21
C ALA A 115 -5.56 -19.77 -11.58
N GLY A 116 -5.96 -20.47 -12.66
CA GLY A 116 -5.77 -19.96 -14.01
C GLY A 116 -6.38 -18.57 -14.16
N ALA A 117 -5.80 -17.73 -15.00
CA ALA A 117 -6.31 -16.39 -15.22
C ALA A 117 -7.76 -16.48 -15.71
N THR A 118 -8.72 -16.02 -14.91
CA THR A 118 -10.00 -15.60 -15.44
C THR A 118 -9.77 -14.25 -16.10
N SER A 119 -9.97 -14.19 -17.41
CA SER A 119 -10.08 -12.92 -18.15
C SER A 119 -11.03 -11.96 -17.39
N PRO A 120 -10.81 -10.63 -17.49
CA PRO A 120 -11.71 -9.65 -16.90
C PRO A 120 -13.16 -9.83 -17.36
#